data_AF-A0A953DQ71-F1
#
_entry.id   AF-A0A953DQ71-F1
#
_cell.length_a   1.000
_cell.length_b   1.000
_cell.length_c   1.000
_cell.angle_alpha   90.00
_cell.angle_beta   90.00
_cell.angle_gamma   90.00
#
_symmetry.space_group_name_H-M   'P 1'
#
loop_
_entity.id
_entity.type
_entity.pdbx_description
1 polymer ?
#
loop_
_entity_poly.entity_id
_entity_poly.type
_entity_poly.pdbx_seq_one_letter_code
_entity_poly.pdbx_strand_id
1 'polypeptide(L)'
;LVDAGKHELVRTNALDERELYAFHASPQWIGTVRWRVRALRHDVSAGRLNGIPATTYGPWSPIYTSSNPAPVDAPIRLVATVSTIVSDGSASSPAHPTMPAFVWTGDETVSGTPAQLFRVYVFTDRQCLNLVDASAAVATPAWAPRLNGPLAQPASAAGLTAAATSYLPDGRESASLSFDAQDVTRSIREQAPPATPTTQAPGEVPSFPGATPPADPAAGSPPASSGSGGSTPGGGSGTTDTSGTVGPPVDLWDTSWPESGYYWTVVAVAPVVGAGGNVVYQDLELPQDVCGAGRVQRFGIESPPSLTTSARAPFATGLSASGRLVSAAGRSSFYGQPLVAWTPALGASAYEVQWSRRRYPFTPEPDPRTGAKGLLTFSTAAVLPLPPGTWWYRVRGFDYNLPTGVQQLSWSAPQKLVVAAPRFRIAKAHARPSRFTIVRGSP
;
A
#
# COMPACT_ATOMS: atom_id res chain seq x y z
N LEU A 1 -8.13 -18.20 -28.25
CA LEU A 1 -7.51 -17.71 -26.99
C LEU A 1 -6.19 -17.08 -27.37
N VAL A 2 -6.07 -15.77 -27.21
CA VAL A 2 -4.84 -15.01 -27.46
C VAL A 2 -4.17 -14.81 -26.10
N ASP A 3 -2.89 -15.15 -25.99
CA ASP A 3 -2.11 -14.76 -24.82
C ASP A 3 -1.73 -13.29 -24.98
N ALA A 4 -2.32 -12.43 -24.15
CA ALA A 4 -2.04 -11.00 -24.18
C ALA A 4 -0.62 -10.68 -23.67
N GLY A 5 0.09 -11.64 -23.04
CA GLY A 5 1.42 -11.44 -22.49
C GLY A 5 1.48 -10.38 -21.37
N LYS A 6 0.32 -10.03 -20.82
CA LYS A 6 0.17 -8.94 -19.85
C LYS A 6 0.34 -9.47 -18.43
N HIS A 7 1.19 -8.80 -17.67
CA HIS A 7 1.30 -8.97 -16.22
C HIS A 7 1.23 -7.60 -15.55
N GLU A 8 0.68 -7.58 -14.35
CA GLU A 8 0.58 -6.36 -13.54
C GLU A 8 1.05 -6.62 -12.13
N LEU A 9 1.71 -5.61 -11.56
CA LEU A 9 2.07 -5.59 -10.15
C LEU A 9 1.00 -4.79 -9.41
N VAL A 10 0.39 -5.43 -8.42
CA VAL A 10 -0.62 -4.82 -7.58
C VAL A 10 -0.19 -4.89 -6.12
N ARG A 11 -0.47 -3.83 -5.39
CA ARG A 11 -0.33 -3.76 -3.93
C ARG A 11 -1.69 -3.63 -3.25
N THR A 12 -2.66 -3.04 -3.94
CA THR A 12 -4.08 -3.21 -3.69
C THR A 12 -4.47 -4.61 -4.19
N ASN A 13 -5.36 -5.30 -3.48
CA ASN A 13 -5.81 -6.66 -3.83
C ASN A 13 -6.83 -6.67 -4.99
N ALA A 14 -6.73 -5.71 -5.90
CA ALA A 14 -7.67 -5.47 -6.99
C ALA A 14 -6.91 -5.16 -8.28
N LEU A 15 -7.46 -5.60 -9.41
CA LEU A 15 -6.93 -5.33 -10.75
C LEU A 15 -8.11 -5.28 -11.73
N ASP A 16 -8.12 -4.29 -12.61
CA ASP A 16 -9.06 -4.21 -13.73
C ASP A 16 -8.43 -4.72 -15.04
N GLU A 17 -9.26 -4.95 -16.06
CA GLU A 17 -8.85 -5.46 -17.37
C GLU A 17 -8.88 -4.38 -18.46
N ARG A 18 -8.53 -3.12 -18.12
CA ARG A 18 -8.70 -1.94 -19.02
C ARG A 18 -8.09 -2.08 -20.41
N GLU A 19 -7.02 -2.87 -20.57
CA GLU A 19 -6.41 -3.18 -21.85
C GLU A 19 -7.40 -3.77 -22.85
N LEU A 20 -8.28 -4.64 -22.36
CA LEU A 20 -9.16 -5.44 -23.21
C LEU A 20 -10.31 -4.61 -23.78
N TYR A 21 -10.69 -3.55 -23.08
CA TYR A 21 -11.79 -2.66 -23.45
C TYR A 21 -11.30 -1.40 -24.17
N ALA A 22 -10.02 -1.04 -24.06
CA ALA A 22 -9.49 0.20 -24.61
C ALA A 22 -9.70 0.27 -26.13
N PHE A 23 -10.73 1.02 -26.55
CA PHE A 23 -11.18 1.13 -27.94
C PHE A 23 -11.74 -0.16 -28.55
N HIS A 24 -12.19 -1.10 -27.71
CA HIS A 24 -12.72 -2.41 -28.09
C HIS A 24 -14.04 -2.71 -27.37
N ALA A 25 -15.09 -3.05 -28.13
CA ALA A 25 -16.40 -3.44 -27.58
C ALA A 25 -16.83 -4.87 -27.97
N SER A 26 -16.11 -5.51 -28.90
CA SER A 26 -16.54 -6.80 -29.44
C SER A 26 -16.04 -7.99 -28.61
N PRO A 27 -16.81 -9.10 -28.51
CA PRO A 27 -16.45 -10.26 -27.68
C PRO A 27 -15.12 -10.92 -28.00
N GLN A 28 -14.56 -10.70 -29.20
CA GLN A 28 -13.23 -11.21 -29.58
C GLN A 28 -12.10 -10.60 -28.73
N TRP A 29 -12.31 -9.40 -28.17
CA TRP A 29 -11.36 -8.69 -27.31
C TRP A 29 -11.68 -8.91 -25.84
N ILE A 30 -12.94 -8.70 -25.46
CA ILE A 30 -13.33 -8.68 -24.04
C ILE A 30 -13.83 -10.02 -23.50
N GLY A 31 -14.34 -10.92 -24.36
CA GLY A 31 -15.32 -11.94 -23.96
C GLY A 31 -14.92 -12.88 -22.81
N THR A 32 -13.79 -13.58 -22.91
CA THR A 32 -13.36 -14.52 -21.87
C THR A 32 -11.87 -14.35 -21.58
N VAL A 33 -11.58 -14.11 -20.31
CA VAL A 33 -10.24 -13.81 -19.83
C VAL A 33 -9.80 -14.88 -18.85
N ARG A 34 -8.58 -15.38 -19.03
CA ARG A 34 -7.95 -16.31 -18.09
C ARG A 34 -6.85 -15.60 -17.36
N TRP A 35 -6.89 -15.64 -16.05
CA TRP A 35 -5.92 -14.95 -15.21
C TRP A 35 -5.49 -15.83 -14.05
N ARG A 36 -4.33 -15.50 -13.49
CA ARG A 36 -3.78 -16.09 -12.27
C ARG A 36 -2.92 -15.05 -11.59
N VAL A 37 -2.84 -15.12 -10.28
CA VAL A 37 -2.00 -14.26 -9.45
C VAL A 37 -0.98 -15.09 -8.67
N ARG A 38 0.17 -14.51 -8.36
CA ARG A 38 1.15 -15.05 -7.41
C ARG A 38 1.69 -13.92 -6.53
N ALA A 39 2.07 -14.26 -5.32
CA ALA A 39 2.81 -13.33 -4.47
C ALA A 39 4.25 -13.17 -4.97
N LEU A 40 4.77 -11.94 -4.94
CA LEU A 40 6.18 -11.66 -5.16
C LEU A 40 6.87 -11.33 -3.83
N ARG A 41 8.18 -11.57 -3.77
CA ARG A 41 9.04 -11.28 -2.62
C ARG A 41 10.22 -10.47 -3.13
N HIS A 42 10.42 -9.31 -2.49
CA HIS A 42 11.52 -8.41 -2.83
C HIS A 42 12.55 -8.43 -1.72
N ASP A 43 13.84 -8.49 -2.10
CA ASP A 43 14.93 -8.22 -1.18
C ASP A 43 15.21 -6.72 -1.20
N VAL A 44 14.92 -6.05 -0.10
CA VAL A 44 15.21 -4.62 0.09
C VAL A 44 16.69 -4.35 0.43
N SER A 45 17.51 -5.40 0.61
CA SER A 45 18.95 -5.28 0.79
C SER A 45 19.68 -5.38 -0.55
N ALA A 46 20.77 -4.63 -0.71
CA ALA A 46 21.64 -4.63 -1.90
C ALA A 46 22.40 -5.96 -2.06
N GLY A 47 21.66 -7.05 -2.29
CA GLY A 47 22.14 -8.42 -2.26
C GLY A 47 21.98 -9.08 -0.90
N ARG A 48 22.14 -10.40 -0.88
CA ARG A 48 22.09 -11.21 0.33
C ARG A 48 23.50 -11.55 0.81
N LEU A 49 23.74 -11.31 2.09
CA LEU A 49 25.06 -11.51 2.71
C LEU A 49 25.57 -12.96 2.61
N ASN A 50 24.68 -13.95 2.55
CA ASN A 50 25.05 -15.36 2.50
C ASN A 50 25.15 -15.93 1.07
N GLY A 51 24.89 -15.13 0.03
CA GLY A 51 24.97 -15.57 -1.37
C GLY A 51 23.98 -16.66 -1.78
N ILE A 52 23.00 -17.01 -0.92
CA ILE A 52 22.03 -18.08 -1.20
C ILE A 52 20.94 -17.53 -2.13
N PRO A 53 20.74 -18.14 -3.32
CA PRO A 53 19.58 -17.83 -4.16
C PRO A 53 18.30 -18.20 -3.42
N ALA A 54 17.28 -17.35 -3.47
CA ALA A 54 15.96 -17.73 -2.98
C ALA A 54 14.91 -17.13 -3.88
N THR A 55 13.86 -17.91 -3.98
CA THR A 55 12.71 -17.62 -4.81
C THR A 55 12.09 -16.30 -4.41
N THR A 56 12.05 -15.38 -5.37
CA THR A 56 11.43 -14.05 -5.26
C THR A 56 9.94 -14.07 -5.59
N TYR A 57 9.35 -15.26 -5.66
CA TYR A 57 7.95 -15.46 -5.99
C TYR A 57 7.39 -16.71 -5.31
N GLY A 58 6.10 -16.64 -4.97
CA GLY A 58 5.32 -17.78 -4.53
C GLY A 58 4.80 -18.63 -5.70
N PRO A 59 4.12 -19.75 -5.40
CA PRO A 59 3.40 -20.50 -6.41
C PRO A 59 2.31 -19.63 -7.04
N TRP A 60 2.01 -19.90 -8.31
CA TRP A 60 0.81 -19.37 -8.94
C TRP A 60 -0.44 -19.96 -8.29
N SER A 61 -1.48 -19.14 -8.19
CA SER A 61 -2.85 -19.63 -8.00
C SER A 61 -3.30 -20.49 -9.19
N PRO A 62 -4.42 -21.23 -9.06
CA PRO A 62 -5.10 -21.81 -10.21
C PRO A 62 -5.39 -20.77 -11.28
N ILE A 63 -5.59 -21.23 -12.51
CA ILE A 63 -6.08 -20.36 -13.59
C ILE A 63 -7.58 -20.15 -13.36
N TYR A 64 -7.95 -18.90 -13.11
CA TYR A 64 -9.34 -18.46 -13.07
C TYR A 64 -9.78 -18.03 -14.46
N THR A 65 -11.10 -18.05 -14.68
CA THR A 65 -11.71 -17.58 -15.93
C THR A 65 -12.80 -16.58 -15.58
N SER A 66 -12.71 -15.37 -16.13
CA SER A 66 -13.73 -14.33 -16.10
C SER A 66 -14.45 -14.30 -17.44
N SER A 67 -15.77 -14.08 -17.41
CA SER A 67 -16.57 -13.78 -18.60
C SER A 67 -17.07 -12.36 -18.50
N ASN A 68 -16.69 -11.53 -19.46
CA ASN A 68 -17.03 -10.13 -19.47
C ASN A 68 -18.34 -9.91 -20.24
N PRO A 69 -19.29 -9.15 -19.67
CA PRO A 69 -20.50 -8.79 -20.38
C PRO A 69 -20.19 -7.80 -21.51
N ALA A 70 -21.07 -7.76 -22.51
CA ALA A 70 -21.05 -6.68 -23.49
C ALA A 70 -21.29 -5.33 -22.80
N PRO A 71 -20.80 -4.21 -23.37
CA PRO A 71 -21.22 -2.87 -22.95
C PRO A 71 -22.75 -2.76 -22.95
N VAL A 72 -23.26 -1.95 -22.02
CA VAL A 72 -24.71 -1.78 -21.81
C VAL A 72 -25.06 -0.37 -22.24
N ASP A 73 -25.85 -0.25 -23.31
CA ASP A 73 -26.40 1.01 -23.83
C ASP A 73 -27.43 1.57 -22.83
N ALA A 74 -26.95 2.23 -21.78
CA ALA A 74 -27.78 2.77 -20.70
C ALA A 74 -27.03 3.85 -19.89
N PRO A 75 -27.75 4.70 -19.14
CA PRO A 75 -27.14 5.66 -18.23
C PRO A 75 -26.17 4.99 -17.24
N ILE A 76 -25.01 5.63 -17.03
CA ILE A 76 -24.01 5.15 -16.09
C ILE A 76 -24.63 5.00 -14.69
N ARG A 77 -24.45 3.83 -14.09
CA ARG A 77 -24.89 3.52 -12.73
C ARG A 77 -23.77 2.87 -11.93
N LEU A 78 -23.51 3.43 -10.76
CA LEU A 78 -22.53 2.89 -9.82
C LEU A 78 -23.06 1.58 -9.21
N VAL A 79 -22.20 0.56 -9.14
CA VAL A 79 -22.58 -0.77 -8.66
C VAL A 79 -21.98 -1.02 -7.29
N ALA A 80 -20.65 -1.02 -7.19
CA ALA A 80 -19.95 -1.39 -5.96
C ALA A 80 -18.50 -0.92 -5.98
N THR A 81 -17.90 -0.90 -4.79
CA THR A 81 -16.45 -0.93 -4.62
C THR A 81 -16.01 -2.33 -4.18
N VAL A 82 -14.89 -2.82 -4.72
CA VAL A 82 -14.45 -4.21 -4.57
C VAL A 82 -12.97 -4.31 -4.18
N SER A 83 -12.70 -5.05 -3.13
CA SER A 83 -11.36 -5.49 -2.70
C SER A 83 -11.46 -6.96 -2.24
N THR A 84 -10.82 -7.37 -1.14
CA THR A 84 -11.16 -8.62 -0.42
C THR A 84 -12.60 -8.65 0.10
N ILE A 85 -13.31 -7.52 0.05
CA ILE A 85 -14.72 -7.36 0.39
C ILE A 85 -15.44 -6.62 -0.74
N VAL A 86 -16.77 -6.68 -0.76
CA VAL A 86 -17.61 -5.89 -1.67
C VAL A 86 -18.44 -4.93 -0.83
N SER A 87 -18.50 -3.67 -1.23
CA SER A 87 -19.32 -2.63 -0.61
C SER A 87 -20.29 -2.05 -1.64
N ASP A 88 -21.57 -2.02 -1.27
CA ASP A 88 -22.66 -1.39 -2.04
C ASP A 88 -22.89 0.08 -1.64
N GLY A 89 -22.04 0.63 -0.77
CA GLY A 89 -22.14 1.98 -0.23
C GLY A 89 -23.21 2.20 0.84
N SER A 90 -23.92 1.16 1.27
CA SER A 90 -24.78 1.22 2.46
C SER A 90 -23.95 1.41 3.75
N ALA A 91 -24.59 1.86 4.83
CA ALA A 91 -23.91 2.03 6.14
C ALA A 91 -23.45 0.72 6.76
N SER A 92 -24.12 -0.36 6.40
CA SER A 92 -23.82 -1.72 6.84
C SER A 92 -22.68 -2.36 6.04
N SER A 93 -22.29 -1.78 4.91
CA SER A 93 -21.18 -2.31 4.12
C SER A 93 -19.86 -2.16 4.89
N PRO A 94 -18.96 -3.17 4.84
CA PRO A 94 -17.68 -3.09 5.52
C PRO A 94 -16.74 -2.07 4.85
N ALA A 95 -15.82 -1.50 5.65
CA ALA A 95 -14.74 -0.67 5.13
C ALA A 95 -13.69 -1.52 4.40
N HIS A 96 -13.10 -0.95 3.36
CA HIS A 96 -12.03 -1.60 2.60
C HIS A 96 -10.69 -1.46 3.34
N PRO A 97 -9.86 -2.52 3.38
CA PRO A 97 -8.56 -2.45 4.04
C PRO A 97 -7.44 -1.80 3.20
N THR A 98 -7.70 -1.56 1.91
CA THR A 98 -6.86 -0.87 0.92
C THR A 98 -7.78 -0.27 -0.14
N MET A 99 -7.28 0.65 -0.97
CA MET A 99 -8.02 1.25 -2.08
C MET A 99 -8.70 0.17 -2.95
N PRO A 100 -10.04 0.24 -3.11
CA PRO A 100 -10.79 -0.75 -3.86
C PRO A 100 -10.74 -0.50 -5.37
N ALA A 101 -11.17 -1.50 -6.14
CA ALA A 101 -11.70 -1.29 -7.47
C ALA A 101 -13.09 -0.64 -7.42
N PHE A 102 -13.41 0.15 -8.42
CA PHE A 102 -14.69 0.81 -8.60
C PHE A 102 -15.40 0.18 -9.79
N VAL A 103 -16.65 -0.23 -9.63
CA VAL A 103 -17.40 -0.98 -10.65
C VAL A 103 -18.70 -0.26 -10.96
N TRP A 104 -18.99 -0.07 -12.24
CA TRP A 104 -20.23 0.54 -12.73
C TRP A 104 -20.80 -0.26 -13.90
N THR A 105 -21.95 0.18 -14.38
CA THR A 105 -22.61 -0.30 -15.61
C THR A 105 -23.10 0.91 -16.39
N GLY A 106 -23.46 0.71 -17.66
CA GLY A 106 -23.91 1.79 -18.52
C GLY A 106 -22.74 2.57 -19.12
N ASP A 107 -22.99 3.19 -20.26
CA ASP A 107 -22.03 3.95 -21.04
C ASP A 107 -22.56 5.32 -21.50
N GLU A 108 -23.76 5.71 -21.05
CA GLU A 108 -24.36 7.01 -21.37
C GLU A 108 -24.21 8.01 -20.21
N THR A 109 -23.95 9.28 -20.57
CA THR A 109 -24.00 10.43 -19.64
C THR A 109 -25.42 10.63 -19.07
N VAL A 110 -25.58 11.52 -18.09
CA VAL A 110 -26.92 11.94 -17.61
C VAL A 110 -27.79 12.49 -18.76
N SER A 111 -27.17 13.07 -19.79
CA SER A 111 -27.86 13.60 -20.97
C SER A 111 -28.15 12.55 -22.06
N GLY A 112 -27.78 11.28 -21.86
CA GLY A 112 -27.93 10.22 -22.86
C GLY A 112 -26.85 10.22 -23.95
N THR A 113 -25.72 10.89 -23.73
CA THR A 113 -24.60 10.89 -24.68
C THR A 113 -23.77 9.62 -24.46
N PRO A 114 -23.60 8.75 -25.46
CA PRO A 114 -22.79 7.53 -25.31
C PRO A 114 -21.30 7.87 -25.23
N ALA A 115 -20.56 7.09 -24.46
CA ALA A 115 -19.13 7.24 -24.24
C ALA A 115 -18.40 5.90 -24.17
N GLN A 116 -17.15 5.88 -24.60
CA GLN A 116 -16.31 4.68 -24.58
C GLN A 116 -15.21 4.73 -23.53
N LEU A 117 -15.01 5.91 -22.92
CA LEU A 117 -14.02 6.13 -21.89
C LEU A 117 -14.69 6.75 -20.67
N PHE A 118 -14.13 6.47 -19.51
CA PHE A 118 -14.67 6.83 -18.22
C PHE A 118 -13.56 7.27 -17.30
N ARG A 119 -13.90 8.16 -16.37
CA ARG A 119 -13.01 8.57 -15.29
C ARG A 119 -13.73 8.42 -13.96
N VAL A 120 -13.08 7.72 -13.04
CA VAL A 120 -13.49 7.63 -11.65
C VAL A 120 -12.95 8.84 -10.90
N TYR A 121 -13.80 9.46 -10.11
CA TYR A 121 -13.41 10.50 -9.17
C TYR A 121 -13.77 10.11 -7.75
N VAL A 122 -12.89 10.42 -6.80
CA VAL A 122 -13.07 10.19 -5.37
C VAL A 122 -13.02 11.53 -4.63
N PHE A 123 -13.95 11.75 -3.71
CA PHE A 123 -14.16 12.98 -2.97
C PHE A 123 -14.32 12.71 -1.47
N THR A 124 -14.12 13.73 -0.63
CA THR A 124 -14.46 13.65 0.80
C THR A 124 -15.90 14.05 1.11
N ASP A 125 -16.63 14.60 0.14
CA ASP A 125 -18.02 15.05 0.30
C ASP A 125 -18.93 14.52 -0.81
N ARG A 126 -20.23 14.45 -0.50
CA ARG A 126 -21.26 13.90 -1.40
C ARG A 126 -21.52 14.79 -2.61
N GLN A 127 -21.26 16.09 -2.49
CA GLN A 127 -21.48 17.10 -3.52
C GLN A 127 -20.35 17.12 -4.55
N CYS A 128 -19.31 16.29 -4.35
CA CYS A 128 -18.19 16.14 -5.27
C CYS A 128 -17.40 17.44 -5.45
N LEU A 129 -17.17 18.16 -4.34
CA LEU A 129 -16.44 19.43 -4.32
C LEU A 129 -14.96 19.25 -3.95
N ASN A 130 -14.65 18.39 -2.98
CA ASN A 130 -13.31 18.22 -2.44
C ASN A 130 -12.68 16.95 -3.03
N LEU A 131 -12.08 17.13 -4.21
CA LEU A 131 -11.41 16.06 -4.95
C LEU A 131 -10.23 15.49 -4.15
N VAL A 132 -10.23 14.17 -4.00
CA VAL A 132 -9.16 13.39 -3.39
C VAL A 132 -8.34 12.71 -4.47
N ASP A 133 -8.99 12.02 -5.40
CA ASP A 133 -8.32 11.21 -6.41
C ASP A 133 -9.10 11.18 -7.73
N ALA A 134 -8.37 11.07 -8.84
CA ALA A 134 -8.92 10.86 -10.16
C ALA A 134 -8.23 9.66 -10.81
N SER A 135 -9.00 8.81 -11.49
CA SER A 135 -8.41 7.78 -12.34
C SER A 135 -7.85 8.39 -13.62
N ALA A 136 -7.02 7.61 -14.31
CA ALA A 136 -6.84 7.79 -15.74
C ALA A 136 -8.14 7.48 -16.50
N ALA A 137 -8.25 7.95 -17.75
CA ALA A 137 -9.32 7.55 -18.64
C ALA A 137 -9.20 6.05 -18.96
N VAL A 138 -10.26 5.30 -18.67
CA VAL A 138 -10.35 3.85 -18.91
C VAL A 138 -11.60 3.50 -19.70
N ALA A 139 -11.54 2.44 -20.50
CA ALA A 139 -12.67 1.97 -21.29
C ALA A 139 -13.47 0.84 -20.62
N THR A 140 -12.93 0.25 -19.56
CA THR A 140 -13.59 -0.80 -18.78
C THR A 140 -14.71 -0.24 -17.94
N PRO A 141 -15.80 -0.99 -17.68
CA PRO A 141 -16.80 -0.66 -16.65
C PRO A 141 -16.29 -0.90 -15.21
N ALA A 142 -14.97 -0.84 -15.04
CA ALA A 142 -14.29 -1.01 -13.77
C ALA A 142 -12.93 -0.29 -13.82
N TRP A 143 -12.47 0.18 -12.67
CA TRP A 143 -11.13 0.75 -12.51
C TRP A 143 -10.53 0.34 -11.17
N ALA A 144 -9.27 -0.07 -11.16
CA ALA A 144 -8.47 -0.26 -9.96
C ALA A 144 -7.12 0.42 -10.14
N PRO A 145 -6.60 1.16 -9.16
CA PRO A 145 -5.37 1.90 -9.37
C PRO A 145 -4.17 0.97 -9.57
N ARG A 146 -3.24 1.36 -10.44
CA ARG A 146 -2.06 0.56 -10.80
C ARG A 146 -0.73 1.24 -10.47
N LEU A 147 0.26 0.42 -10.12
CA LEU A 147 1.62 0.87 -9.77
C LEU A 147 2.48 1.18 -10.99
N ASN A 148 2.20 0.55 -12.13
CA ASN A 148 2.95 0.75 -13.37
C ASN A 148 2.48 1.96 -14.18
N GLY A 149 1.44 2.65 -13.70
CA GLY A 149 0.80 3.75 -14.41
C GLY A 149 -0.42 3.32 -15.23
N PRO A 150 -1.03 4.28 -15.95
CA PRO A 150 -2.17 4.02 -16.82
C PRO A 150 -1.73 3.39 -18.15
N LEU A 151 -2.72 3.11 -19.02
CA LEU A 151 -2.44 2.77 -20.42
C LEU A 151 -1.77 3.92 -21.15
N ALA A 152 -0.93 3.60 -22.13
CA ALA A 152 -0.37 4.54 -23.09
C ALA A 152 -1.47 5.05 -24.04
N GLN A 153 -2.33 5.93 -23.52
CA GLN A 153 -3.45 6.48 -24.26
C GLN A 153 -2.96 7.26 -25.51
N PRO A 154 -3.60 7.11 -26.67
CA PRO A 154 -3.21 7.81 -27.88
C PRO A 154 -3.13 9.33 -27.69
N ALA A 155 -2.00 9.92 -28.10
CA ALA A 155 -1.78 11.37 -28.08
C ALA A 155 -2.05 12.04 -29.45
N SER A 156 -2.45 11.27 -30.46
CA SER A 156 -2.72 11.76 -31.82
C SER A 156 -3.90 11.03 -32.47
N ALA A 157 -4.54 11.69 -33.45
CA ALA A 157 -5.65 11.10 -34.20
C ALA A 157 -5.27 9.76 -34.88
N ALA A 158 -4.06 9.67 -35.44
CA ALA A 158 -3.56 8.43 -36.02
C ALA A 158 -3.37 7.32 -34.96
N GLY A 159 -2.97 7.71 -33.75
CA GLY A 159 -2.84 6.78 -32.62
C GLY A 159 -4.20 6.20 -32.18
N LEU A 160 -5.28 6.99 -32.21
CA LEU A 160 -6.63 6.50 -31.90
C LEU A 160 -7.06 5.40 -32.87
N THR A 161 -6.82 5.60 -34.18
CA THR A 161 -7.10 4.58 -35.19
C THR A 161 -6.27 3.31 -34.99
N ALA A 162 -5.00 3.44 -34.61
CA ALA A 162 -4.14 2.29 -34.34
C ALA A 162 -4.58 1.52 -33.07
N ALA A 163 -5.02 2.23 -32.04
CA ALA A 163 -5.46 1.65 -30.77
C ALA A 163 -6.67 0.71 -30.94
N ALA A 164 -7.58 1.02 -31.88
CA ALA A 164 -8.73 0.17 -32.19
C ALA A 164 -8.38 -1.21 -32.78
N THR A 165 -7.10 -1.50 -33.02
CA THR A 165 -6.64 -2.76 -33.62
C THR A 165 -5.61 -3.51 -32.77
N SER A 166 -5.26 -3.02 -31.58
CA SER A 166 -4.23 -3.62 -30.73
C SER A 166 -4.48 -3.36 -29.24
N TYR A 167 -3.82 -4.13 -28.38
CA TYR A 167 -3.80 -3.83 -26.95
C TYR A 167 -2.79 -2.72 -26.66
N LEU A 168 -3.22 -1.74 -25.88
CA LEU A 168 -2.33 -0.66 -25.43
C LEU A 168 -1.38 -1.18 -24.35
N PRO A 169 -0.09 -0.82 -24.40
CA PRO A 169 0.84 -1.08 -23.29
C PRO A 169 0.61 -0.10 -22.15
N ASP A 170 1.30 -0.33 -21.02
CA ASP A 170 1.43 0.68 -19.97
C ASP A 170 2.19 1.90 -20.46
N GLY A 171 1.86 3.06 -19.90
CA GLY A 171 2.52 4.31 -20.23
C GLY A 171 1.96 5.47 -19.45
N ARG A 172 1.61 6.53 -20.18
CA ARG A 172 1.05 7.75 -19.62
C ARG A 172 -0.20 8.13 -20.39
N GLU A 173 -1.14 8.72 -19.67
CA GLU A 173 -2.21 9.45 -20.32
C GLU A 173 -1.66 10.80 -20.77
N SER A 174 -2.12 11.29 -21.93
CA SER A 174 -1.81 12.65 -22.36
C SER A 174 -2.57 13.67 -21.48
N ALA A 175 -2.54 14.94 -21.89
CA ALA A 175 -3.28 15.98 -21.19
C ALA A 175 -4.76 15.58 -21.01
N SER A 176 -5.22 15.68 -19.77
CA SER A 176 -6.57 15.34 -19.35
C SER A 176 -7.25 16.58 -18.80
N LEU A 177 -8.45 16.87 -19.29
CA LEU A 177 -9.23 18.03 -18.91
C LEU A 177 -10.57 17.62 -18.29
N SER A 178 -10.97 18.32 -17.23
CA SER A 178 -12.35 18.28 -16.76
C SER A 178 -13.29 18.90 -17.79
N PHE A 179 -14.60 18.79 -17.55
CA PHE A 179 -15.64 19.37 -18.39
C PHE A 179 -15.48 20.88 -18.57
N ASP A 180 -15.10 21.59 -17.50
CA ASP A 180 -14.82 23.04 -17.48
C ASP A 180 -13.36 23.38 -17.89
N ALA A 181 -12.68 22.46 -18.58
CA ALA A 181 -11.34 22.61 -19.15
C ALA A 181 -10.22 22.85 -18.13
N GLN A 182 -10.39 22.43 -16.87
CA GLN A 182 -9.30 22.42 -15.90
C GLN A 182 -8.41 21.20 -16.12
N ASP A 183 -7.10 21.38 -15.93
CA ASP A 183 -6.15 20.28 -16.01
C ASP A 183 -6.31 19.32 -14.81
N VAL A 184 -6.82 18.12 -15.09
CA VAL A 184 -6.98 17.05 -14.09
C VAL A 184 -5.83 16.05 -14.10
N THR A 185 -4.86 16.21 -14.99
CA THR A 185 -3.72 15.29 -15.15
C THR A 185 -2.93 15.12 -13.84
N ARG A 186 -2.79 16.20 -13.07
CA ARG A 186 -2.08 16.18 -11.77
C ARG A 186 -2.83 15.42 -10.68
N SER A 187 -4.15 15.27 -10.84
CA SER A 187 -5.00 14.52 -9.90
C SER A 187 -4.99 13.03 -10.20
N ILE A 188 -4.41 12.60 -11.34
CA ILE A 188 -4.29 11.19 -11.71
C ILE A 188 -3.15 10.55 -10.92
N ARG A 189 -3.47 9.89 -9.80
CA ARG A 189 -2.45 9.31 -8.91
C ARG A 189 -1.58 8.25 -9.57
N GLU A 190 -2.11 7.46 -10.49
CA GLU A 190 -1.33 6.46 -11.25
C GLU A 190 -0.13 7.09 -12.00
N GLN A 191 -0.15 8.40 -12.26
CA GLN A 191 0.92 9.13 -12.94
C GLN A 191 1.78 9.99 -12.00
N ALA A 192 1.45 9.99 -10.70
CA ALA A 192 2.20 10.74 -9.71
C ALA A 192 3.62 10.16 -9.55
N PRO A 193 4.60 10.99 -9.15
CA PRO A 193 5.90 10.48 -8.74
C PRO A 193 5.78 9.45 -7.62
N PRO A 194 6.67 8.45 -7.55
CA PRO A 194 6.66 7.49 -6.46
C PRO A 194 6.72 8.15 -5.09
N ALA A 195 5.98 7.61 -4.13
CA ALA A 195 6.06 8.09 -2.75
C ALA A 195 7.45 7.84 -2.17
N THR A 196 7.92 8.74 -1.30
CA THR A 196 9.17 8.54 -0.57
C THR A 196 8.90 7.66 0.66
N PRO A 197 9.54 6.48 0.79
CA PRO A 197 9.38 5.66 1.98
C PRO A 197 9.84 6.38 3.25
N THR A 198 9.05 6.30 4.33
CA THR A 198 9.53 6.71 5.65
C THR A 198 10.59 5.71 6.13
N THR A 199 11.83 6.15 6.34
CA THR A 199 12.95 5.24 6.68
C THR A 199 13.39 5.29 8.14
N GLN A 200 12.79 6.18 8.94
CA GLN A 200 13.06 6.30 10.37
C GLN A 200 11.75 6.28 11.15
N ALA A 201 11.79 5.72 12.36
CA ALA A 201 10.65 5.83 13.27
C ALA A 201 10.39 7.34 13.50
N PRO A 202 9.18 7.84 13.21
CA PRO A 202 8.89 9.26 13.36
C PRO A 202 9.19 9.73 14.80
N GLY A 203 9.88 10.87 14.94
CA GLY A 203 9.70 11.70 16.13
C GLY A 203 8.23 12.12 16.21
N GLU A 204 7.69 12.37 17.41
CA GLU A 204 6.26 12.68 17.61
C GLU A 204 5.73 13.62 16.52
N VAL A 205 4.82 13.11 15.67
CA VAL A 205 4.05 13.93 14.75
C VAL A 205 2.87 14.47 15.55
N PRO A 206 2.59 15.80 15.54
CA PRO A 206 1.40 16.33 16.17
C PRO A 206 0.15 15.68 15.56
N SER A 207 -0.78 15.32 16.43
CA SER A 207 -2.12 14.88 16.09
C SER A 207 -2.86 15.94 15.26
N PHE A 208 -3.25 15.55 14.04
CA PHE A 208 -4.21 16.20 13.12
C PHE A 208 -3.86 17.62 12.58
N PRO A 209 -4.31 17.98 11.36
CA PRO A 209 -4.19 19.34 10.85
C PRO A 209 -5.08 20.29 11.69
N GLY A 210 -4.48 21.27 12.36
CA GLY A 210 -5.20 22.31 13.09
C GLY A 210 -4.62 22.78 14.42
N ALA A 211 -3.55 22.17 14.93
CA ALA A 211 -2.89 22.63 16.15
C ALA A 211 -1.47 23.13 15.86
N THR A 212 -1.33 24.45 15.67
CA THR A 212 -0.01 25.12 15.64
C THR A 212 0.22 25.83 16.98
N PRO A 213 1.27 25.48 17.73
CA PRO A 213 1.92 26.39 18.67
C PRO A 213 3.10 27.12 17.99
N PRO A 214 3.55 28.28 18.51
CA PRO A 214 4.26 29.31 17.75
C PRO A 214 5.71 28.93 17.37
N ALA A 215 6.17 29.53 16.27
CA ALA A 215 7.52 29.41 15.74
C ALA A 215 8.55 30.27 16.50
N ASP A 216 9.82 29.86 16.46
CA ASP A 216 11.03 30.69 16.23
C ASP A 216 12.33 29.87 16.49
N PRO A 217 13.51 30.29 16.01
CA PRO A 217 13.88 30.73 14.67
C PRO A 217 15.08 29.92 14.09
N ALA A 218 15.42 30.25 12.84
CA ALA A 218 16.34 29.64 11.89
C ALA A 218 17.74 29.12 12.34
N ALA A 219 18.17 28.04 11.69
CA ALA A 219 19.55 27.77 11.24
C ALA A 219 19.46 26.68 10.14
N GLY A 220 19.60 26.98 8.84
CA GLY A 220 20.88 27.15 8.16
C GLY A 220 21.05 26.02 7.12
N SER A 221 20.64 26.25 5.87
CA SER A 221 20.76 25.30 4.74
C SER A 221 22.20 25.18 4.21
N PRO A 222 22.55 24.03 3.59
CA PRO A 222 23.37 24.03 2.38
C PRO A 222 22.75 23.19 1.24
N PRO A 223 23.27 23.31 0.00
CA PRO A 223 22.44 23.45 -1.21
C PRO A 223 22.10 22.14 -1.94
N ALA A 224 21.04 22.23 -2.73
CA ALA A 224 20.59 21.25 -3.70
C ALA A 224 21.59 21.09 -4.86
N SER A 225 21.90 19.83 -5.21
CA SER A 225 22.49 19.47 -6.49
C SER A 225 21.39 18.97 -7.43
N SER A 226 21.15 19.76 -8.47
CA SER A 226 20.35 19.42 -9.63
C SER A 226 21.06 18.37 -10.49
N GLY A 227 20.42 17.21 -10.66
CA GLY A 227 20.83 16.19 -11.62
C GLY A 227 19.64 15.85 -12.53
N SER A 228 19.55 16.52 -13.68
CA SER A 228 18.60 16.18 -14.74
C SER A 228 19.05 14.89 -15.43
N GLY A 229 18.36 13.78 -15.16
CA GLY A 229 18.47 12.54 -15.92
C GLY A 229 17.26 12.39 -16.84
N GLY A 230 17.43 12.69 -18.12
CA GLY A 230 16.41 12.55 -19.14
C GLY A 230 16.04 11.09 -19.41
N SER A 231 14.75 10.82 -19.54
CA SER A 231 14.20 9.55 -19.99
C SER A 231 13.92 9.60 -21.50
N THR A 232 14.72 8.87 -22.28
CA THR A 232 14.46 8.53 -23.68
C THR A 232 13.58 7.27 -23.75
N PRO A 233 12.67 7.13 -24.73
CA PRO A 233 11.66 6.06 -24.76
C PRO A 233 12.22 4.80 -25.42
N GLY A 234 12.12 3.66 -24.72
CA GLY A 234 12.45 2.34 -25.25
C GLY A 234 11.34 1.35 -24.89
N GLY A 235 10.64 0.86 -25.91
CA GLY A 235 9.61 -0.16 -25.76
C GLY A 235 10.18 -1.46 -25.20
N GLY A 236 9.50 -1.99 -24.18
CA GLY A 236 9.84 -3.26 -23.57
C GLY A 236 8.85 -3.58 -22.46
N SER A 237 8.06 -4.64 -22.67
CA SER A 237 7.35 -5.46 -21.68
C SER A 237 7.66 -5.09 -20.22
N GLY A 238 6.70 -4.46 -19.55
CA GLY A 238 6.88 -3.75 -18.28
C GLY A 238 7.41 -4.62 -17.13
N THR A 239 8.72 -4.64 -16.92
CA THR A 239 9.29 -4.96 -15.61
C THR A 239 9.65 -3.66 -14.94
N THR A 240 8.79 -3.21 -14.02
CA THR A 240 9.17 -2.25 -12.98
C THR A 240 10.25 -2.88 -12.11
N ASP A 241 11.33 -2.13 -11.90
CA ASP A 241 12.50 -2.57 -11.15
C ASP A 241 12.16 -2.75 -9.66
N THR A 242 12.50 -3.92 -9.15
CA THR A 242 12.30 -4.40 -7.78
C THR A 242 13.22 -3.75 -6.73
N SER A 243 13.85 -2.63 -7.07
CA SER A 243 14.91 -1.94 -6.32
C SER A 243 14.43 -0.99 -5.20
N GLY A 244 13.15 -1.07 -4.81
CA GLY A 244 12.60 -0.25 -3.72
C GLY A 244 11.81 0.98 -4.16
N THR A 245 11.59 1.17 -5.46
CA THR A 245 10.59 2.11 -5.97
C THR A 245 9.20 1.55 -5.64
N VAL A 246 8.47 2.21 -4.75
CA VAL A 246 7.17 1.75 -4.25
C VAL A 246 6.01 1.99 -5.22
N GLY A 247 6.27 2.68 -6.33
CA GLY A 247 5.26 3.14 -7.29
C GLY A 247 4.56 4.42 -6.82
N PRO A 248 3.63 4.96 -7.63
CA PRO A 248 2.78 6.07 -7.24
C PRO A 248 1.97 5.77 -5.96
N PRO A 249 1.62 6.79 -5.16
CA PRO A 249 0.78 6.62 -3.99
C PRO A 249 -0.68 6.36 -4.38
N VAL A 250 -1.01 5.09 -4.61
CA VAL A 250 -2.30 4.63 -5.12
C VAL A 250 -3.32 4.25 -4.04
N ASP A 251 -2.97 4.35 -2.75
CA ASP A 251 -3.90 4.06 -1.65
C ASP A 251 -4.49 5.33 -1.02
N LEU A 252 -5.57 5.18 -0.25
CA LEU A 252 -6.23 6.24 0.50
C LEU A 252 -6.10 6.00 2.02
N TRP A 253 -6.12 7.07 2.80
CA TRP A 253 -5.95 6.98 4.24
C TRP A 253 -7.23 6.47 4.94
N ASP A 254 -7.05 5.95 6.15
CA ASP A 254 -8.14 5.45 6.99
C ASP A 254 -9.21 6.53 7.28
N THR A 255 -10.46 6.11 7.29
CA THR A 255 -11.64 6.89 7.61
C THR A 255 -12.35 6.31 8.84
N SER A 256 -13.08 7.14 9.59
CA SER A 256 -13.92 6.66 10.70
C SER A 256 -15.24 6.11 10.16
N TRP A 257 -15.20 4.99 9.45
CA TRP A 257 -16.38 4.40 8.83
C TRP A 257 -17.29 3.73 9.87
N PRO A 258 -18.64 3.90 9.79
CA PRO A 258 -19.41 4.57 8.74
C PRO A 258 -19.74 6.06 9.01
N GLU A 259 -19.23 6.67 10.07
CA GLU A 259 -19.46 8.09 10.39
C GLU A 259 -18.84 9.03 9.36
N SER A 260 -17.69 8.66 8.80
CA SER A 260 -17.02 9.33 7.70
C SER A 260 -16.52 8.32 6.66
N GLY A 261 -16.28 8.80 5.45
CA GLY A 261 -15.85 7.99 4.34
C GLY A 261 -15.59 8.84 3.11
N TYR A 262 -15.33 8.18 2.01
CA TYR A 262 -15.21 8.82 0.71
C TYR A 262 -16.49 8.66 -0.09
N TYR A 263 -16.66 9.57 -1.05
CA TYR A 263 -17.67 9.50 -2.08
C TYR A 263 -16.97 9.31 -3.41
N TRP A 264 -17.62 8.63 -4.34
CA TRP A 264 -17.09 8.46 -5.68
C TRP A 264 -18.17 8.56 -6.73
N THR A 265 -17.75 8.89 -7.93
CA THR A 265 -18.57 8.90 -9.13
C THR A 265 -17.76 8.53 -10.36
N VAL A 266 -18.46 8.33 -11.47
CA VAL A 266 -17.89 8.05 -12.78
C VAL A 266 -18.44 9.07 -13.75
N VAL A 267 -17.56 9.74 -14.49
CA VAL A 267 -17.94 10.60 -15.61
C VAL A 267 -17.50 9.96 -16.92
N ALA A 268 -18.24 10.24 -17.99
CA ALA A 268 -17.82 9.91 -19.33
C ALA A 268 -16.65 10.80 -19.79
N VAL A 269 -15.80 10.28 -20.66
CA VAL A 269 -14.65 10.97 -21.25
C VAL A 269 -14.66 10.78 -22.76
N ALA A 270 -14.27 11.82 -23.49
CA ALA A 270 -14.04 11.74 -24.94
C ALA A 270 -12.62 12.16 -25.32
N PRO A 271 -11.99 11.49 -26.30
CA PRO A 271 -10.81 12.01 -26.94
C PRO A 271 -11.19 13.18 -27.87
N VAL A 272 -10.67 14.36 -27.58
CA VAL A 272 -10.84 15.58 -28.38
C VAL A 272 -9.59 15.80 -29.23
N VAL A 273 -9.77 15.80 -30.55
CA VAL A 273 -8.68 16.03 -31.52
C VAL A 273 -8.57 17.54 -31.79
N GLY A 274 -7.45 18.15 -31.40
CA GLY A 274 -7.14 19.54 -31.71
C GLY A 274 -6.78 19.76 -33.19
N ALA A 275 -6.75 21.03 -33.61
CA ALA A 275 -6.43 21.41 -34.99
C ALA A 275 -5.05 20.91 -35.48
N GLY A 276 -4.11 20.67 -34.55
CA GLY A 276 -2.79 20.08 -34.84
C GLY A 276 -2.76 18.56 -34.86
N GLY A 277 -3.90 17.88 -34.71
CA GLY A 277 -4.01 16.42 -34.65
C GLY A 277 -3.63 15.80 -33.30
N ASN A 278 -3.31 16.63 -32.30
CA ASN A 278 -3.06 16.21 -30.92
C ASN A 278 -4.37 15.82 -30.21
N VAL A 279 -4.31 14.82 -29.34
CA VAL A 279 -5.47 14.32 -28.59
C VAL A 279 -5.38 14.74 -27.13
N VAL A 280 -6.48 15.30 -26.63
CA VAL A 280 -6.72 15.62 -25.22
C VAL A 280 -7.92 14.80 -24.76
N TYR A 281 -7.87 14.24 -23.56
CA TYR A 281 -9.01 13.50 -22.99
C TYR A 281 -9.85 14.45 -22.15
N GLN A 282 -11.07 14.75 -22.57
CA GLN A 282 -11.95 15.70 -21.92
C GLN A 282 -13.16 15.00 -21.32
N ASP A 283 -13.44 15.28 -20.04
CA ASP A 283 -14.66 14.82 -19.41
C ASP A 283 -15.89 15.43 -20.09
N LEU A 284 -16.92 14.62 -20.31
CA LEU A 284 -18.18 15.05 -20.93
C LEU A 284 -19.21 15.58 -19.94
N GLU A 285 -18.90 15.48 -18.65
CA GLU A 285 -19.79 15.90 -17.57
C GLU A 285 -18.98 16.46 -16.41
N LEU A 286 -19.54 17.44 -15.71
CA LEU A 286 -18.96 17.98 -14.50
C LEU A 286 -19.30 17.04 -13.30
N PRO A 287 -18.32 16.57 -12.50
CA PRO A 287 -18.59 15.66 -11.38
C PRO A 287 -19.65 16.16 -10.40
N GLN A 288 -19.71 17.47 -10.15
CA GLN A 288 -20.69 18.11 -9.29
C GLN A 288 -22.13 17.92 -9.80
N ASP A 289 -22.34 18.08 -11.11
CA ASP A 289 -23.65 17.88 -11.74
C ASP A 289 -24.04 16.41 -11.70
N VAL A 290 -23.08 15.52 -11.95
CA VAL A 290 -23.26 14.07 -11.88
C VAL A 290 -23.68 13.62 -10.47
N CYS A 291 -23.00 14.12 -9.45
CA CYS A 291 -23.33 13.83 -8.06
C CYS A 291 -24.67 14.47 -7.65
N GLY A 292 -24.96 15.67 -8.13
CA GLY A 292 -26.25 16.34 -7.98
C GLY A 292 -27.42 15.56 -8.60
N ALA A 293 -27.17 14.86 -9.72
CA ALA A 293 -28.11 13.95 -10.36
C ALA A 293 -28.25 12.59 -9.63
N GLY A 294 -27.52 12.38 -8.54
CA GLY A 294 -27.61 11.18 -7.70
C GLY A 294 -26.68 10.03 -8.11
N ARG A 295 -25.84 10.20 -9.14
CA ARG A 295 -24.76 9.25 -9.47
C ARG A 295 -23.59 9.51 -8.53
N VAL A 296 -23.74 9.09 -7.29
CA VAL A 296 -22.72 9.18 -6.24
C VAL A 296 -22.93 8.06 -5.23
N GLN A 297 -21.85 7.38 -4.88
CA GLN A 297 -21.85 6.28 -3.92
C GLN A 297 -20.72 6.51 -2.92
N ARG A 298 -20.86 5.96 -1.72
CA ARG A 298 -19.85 6.11 -0.66
C ARG A 298 -19.13 4.81 -0.36
N PHE A 299 -17.96 4.90 0.25
CA PHE A 299 -17.21 3.77 0.78
C PHE A 299 -16.30 4.23 1.93
N GLY A 300 -15.85 3.29 2.75
CA GLY A 300 -14.87 3.55 3.81
C GLY A 300 -13.55 2.85 3.53
N ILE A 301 -12.46 3.40 4.04
CA ILE A 301 -11.18 2.72 4.18
C ILE A 301 -10.87 2.55 5.67
N GLU A 302 -10.47 1.36 6.09
CA GLU A 302 -9.98 1.07 7.44
C GLU A 302 -8.92 -0.02 7.41
N SER A 303 -7.69 0.36 7.72
CA SER A 303 -6.54 -0.54 7.74
C SER A 303 -6.54 -1.39 9.00
N PRO A 304 -6.56 -2.74 8.89
CA PRO A 304 -6.57 -3.60 10.06
C PRO A 304 -5.22 -3.51 10.79
N PRO A 305 -5.22 -3.44 12.14
CA PRO A 305 -3.97 -3.44 12.90
C PRO A 305 -3.25 -4.79 12.80
N SER A 306 -1.92 -4.79 12.91
CA SER A 306 -1.14 -6.03 12.98
C SER A 306 -1.55 -6.87 14.20
N LEU A 307 -1.74 -8.17 14.02
CA LEU A 307 -2.06 -9.05 15.15
C LEU A 307 -0.77 -9.47 15.86
N THR A 308 -0.66 -9.07 17.13
CA THR A 308 0.49 -9.38 18.00
C THR A 308 0.25 -10.59 18.91
N THR A 309 -0.96 -11.17 18.86
CA THR A 309 -1.38 -12.28 19.73
C THR A 309 -2.15 -13.35 18.97
N SER A 310 -2.04 -14.59 19.46
CA SER A 310 -3.08 -15.60 19.30
C SER A 310 -4.20 -15.36 20.31
N ALA A 311 -5.31 -16.11 20.22
CA ALA A 311 -6.44 -16.02 21.16
C ALA A 311 -6.08 -16.14 22.66
N ARG A 312 -4.86 -16.61 23.00
CA ARG A 312 -4.43 -16.83 24.41
C ARG A 312 -3.11 -16.17 24.80
N ALA A 313 -2.25 -15.77 23.86
CA ALA A 313 -0.92 -15.25 24.18
C ALA A 313 -0.29 -14.43 23.05
N PRO A 314 0.59 -13.46 23.38
CA PRO A 314 1.44 -12.78 22.41
C PRO A 314 2.31 -13.75 21.60
N PHE A 315 2.61 -13.39 20.36
CA PHE A 315 3.63 -14.07 19.57
C PHE A 315 5.01 -13.62 20.05
N ALA A 316 5.49 -14.21 21.15
CA ALA A 316 6.78 -13.89 21.72
C ALA A 316 7.52 -15.16 22.17
N THR A 317 8.84 -15.17 21.93
CA THR A 317 9.74 -16.24 22.35
C THR A 317 11.00 -15.65 22.97
N GLY A 318 11.65 -16.44 23.82
CA GLY A 318 12.89 -16.03 24.46
C GLY A 318 13.39 -17.10 25.41
N LEU A 319 14.49 -16.83 26.11
CA LEU A 319 15.00 -17.75 27.11
C LEU A 319 14.19 -17.64 28.40
N SER A 320 14.07 -18.72 29.14
CA SER A 320 13.63 -18.70 30.54
C SER A 320 14.82 -18.34 31.44
N ALA A 321 14.55 -18.03 32.71
CA ALA A 321 15.60 -17.79 33.70
C ALA A 321 16.53 -19.01 33.93
N SER A 322 16.12 -20.21 33.50
CA SER A 322 16.92 -21.44 33.52
C SER A 322 17.59 -21.75 32.17
N GLY A 323 17.60 -20.81 31.21
CA GLY A 323 18.27 -20.97 29.91
C GLY A 323 17.54 -21.84 28.89
N ARG A 324 16.29 -22.26 29.15
CA ARG A 324 15.46 -22.99 28.17
C ARG A 324 14.72 -22.02 27.26
N LEU A 325 14.67 -22.28 25.96
CA LEU A 325 13.79 -21.54 25.04
C LEU A 325 12.32 -21.77 25.41
N VAL A 326 11.56 -20.69 25.55
CA VAL A 326 10.14 -20.71 25.90
C VAL A 326 9.34 -19.78 25.01
N SER A 327 8.03 -20.04 24.93
CA SER A 327 7.04 -19.22 24.23
C SER A 327 6.09 -18.57 25.24
N ALA A 328 5.59 -17.38 24.89
CA ALA A 328 4.57 -16.67 25.65
C ALA A 328 3.27 -17.47 25.85
N ALA A 329 3.00 -18.49 25.03
CA ALA A 329 1.87 -19.40 25.21
C ALA A 329 1.91 -20.17 26.53
N GLY A 330 3.12 -20.49 27.04
CA GLY A 330 3.29 -21.09 28.36
C GLY A 330 3.49 -20.04 29.45
N ARG A 331 4.38 -19.07 29.20
CA ARG A 331 4.67 -17.97 30.14
C ARG A 331 5.21 -16.76 29.39
N SER A 332 4.59 -15.60 29.56
CA SER A 332 5.06 -14.32 28.99
C SER A 332 6.20 -13.69 29.83
N SER A 333 7.18 -14.50 30.25
CA SER A 333 8.32 -14.05 31.05
C SER A 333 9.62 -14.63 30.49
N PHE A 334 10.54 -13.75 30.14
CA PHE A 334 11.75 -14.07 29.38
C PHE A 334 12.99 -13.52 30.09
N TYR A 335 14.10 -14.24 29.99
CA TYR A 335 15.42 -13.79 30.38
C TYR A 335 16.10 -13.14 29.17
N GLY A 336 16.70 -11.96 29.37
CA GLY A 336 17.34 -11.20 28.30
C GLY A 336 16.35 -10.52 27.35
N GLN A 337 16.75 -10.33 26.09
CA GLN A 337 15.95 -9.63 25.07
C GLN A 337 14.99 -10.61 24.39
N PRO A 338 13.66 -10.47 24.55
CA PRO A 338 12.70 -11.33 23.89
C PRO A 338 12.59 -11.01 22.40
N LEU A 339 12.33 -12.04 21.59
CA LEU A 339 11.88 -11.90 20.21
C LEU A 339 10.35 -11.80 20.22
N VAL A 340 9.81 -10.74 19.61
CA VAL A 340 8.38 -10.61 19.37
C VAL A 340 8.10 -10.71 17.87
N ALA A 341 6.95 -11.24 17.52
CA ALA A 341 6.46 -11.37 16.15
C ALA A 341 5.01 -10.88 16.04
N TRP A 342 4.55 -10.69 14.82
CA TRP A 342 3.18 -10.30 14.51
C TRP A 342 2.77 -10.85 13.14
N THR A 343 1.46 -10.90 12.88
CA THR A 343 0.97 -11.17 11.53
C THR A 343 1.22 -9.95 10.64
N PRO A 344 1.57 -10.15 9.36
CA PRO A 344 1.57 -9.04 8.42
C PRO A 344 0.21 -8.35 8.40
N ALA A 345 0.21 -7.01 8.38
CA ALA A 345 -1.00 -6.24 8.11
C ALA A 345 -1.15 -6.04 6.60
N LEU A 346 -2.38 -6.02 6.09
CA LEU A 346 -2.61 -5.72 4.68
C LEU A 346 -2.17 -4.29 4.37
N GLY A 347 -1.59 -4.04 3.19
CA GLY A 347 -1.04 -2.73 2.80
C GLY A 347 0.33 -2.39 3.43
N ALA A 348 0.70 -3.01 4.55
CA ALA A 348 1.94 -2.66 5.25
C ALA A 348 3.21 -3.09 4.47
N SER A 349 4.04 -2.09 4.14
CA SER A 349 5.38 -2.25 3.58
C SER A 349 6.48 -2.33 4.65
N ALA A 350 6.27 -1.71 5.81
CA ALA A 350 7.16 -1.77 6.96
C ALA A 350 6.37 -1.73 8.28
N TYR A 351 7.07 -1.86 9.41
CA TYR A 351 6.47 -1.87 10.73
C TYR A 351 7.25 -1.01 11.71
N GLU A 352 6.51 -0.27 12.53
CA GLU A 352 7.06 0.40 13.71
C GLU A 352 6.68 -0.38 14.96
N VAL A 353 7.67 -0.62 15.82
CA VAL A 353 7.48 -1.26 17.12
C VAL A 353 7.89 -0.30 18.23
N GLN A 354 6.98 -0.08 19.17
CA GLN A 354 7.21 0.73 20.36
C GLN A 354 7.01 -0.11 21.62
N TRP A 355 7.68 0.28 22.71
CA TRP A 355 7.54 -0.33 24.02
C TRP A 355 7.42 0.72 25.12
N SER A 356 6.75 0.37 26.21
CA SER A 356 6.49 1.26 27.34
C SER A 356 6.48 0.48 28.67
N ARG A 357 6.80 1.19 29.76
CA ARG A 357 6.58 0.73 31.14
C ARG A 357 5.14 0.89 31.62
N ARG A 358 4.25 1.47 30.81
CA ARG A 358 2.84 1.66 31.14
C ARG A 358 1.96 1.16 30.00
N ARG A 359 0.88 0.46 30.32
CA ARG A 359 -0.14 0.09 29.33
C ARG A 359 -0.88 1.32 28.82
N TYR A 360 -1.28 2.20 29.74
CA TYR A 360 -2.04 3.40 29.48
C TYR A 360 -1.77 4.47 30.55
N PRO A 361 -1.60 5.76 30.18
CA PRO A 361 -1.29 6.20 28.82
C PRO A 361 0.00 5.54 28.32
N PHE A 362 0.04 5.17 27.03
CA PHE A 362 1.20 4.50 26.46
C PHE A 362 2.30 5.53 26.17
N THR A 363 3.40 5.47 26.91
CA THR A 363 4.54 6.39 26.75
C THR A 363 5.74 5.61 26.21
N PRO A 364 6.10 5.78 24.92
CA PRO A 364 7.22 5.07 24.32
C PRO A 364 8.54 5.40 25.03
N GLU A 365 9.31 4.35 25.34
CA GLU A 365 10.63 4.46 25.96
C GLU A 365 11.72 4.39 24.89
N PRO A 366 12.81 5.18 25.04
CA PRO A 366 13.88 5.19 24.05
C PRO A 366 14.60 3.85 23.99
N ASP A 367 15.02 3.45 22.79
CA ASP A 367 15.98 2.37 22.59
C ASP A 367 17.32 2.77 23.21
N PRO A 368 17.85 2.02 24.20
CA PRO A 368 19.15 2.30 24.80
C PRO A 368 20.31 2.36 23.80
N ARG A 369 20.16 1.77 22.60
CA ARG A 369 21.19 1.71 21.56
C ARG A 369 21.18 2.94 20.65
N THR A 370 20.00 3.50 20.38
CA THR A 370 19.82 4.53 19.33
C THR A 370 19.19 5.83 19.85
N GLY A 371 18.60 5.81 21.04
CA GLY A 371 17.82 6.93 21.60
C GLY A 371 16.43 7.11 20.97
N ALA A 372 16.09 6.34 19.92
CA ALA A 372 14.81 6.46 19.23
C ALA A 372 13.65 5.88 20.06
N LYS A 373 12.46 6.49 20.00
CA LYS A 373 11.24 6.05 20.70
C LYS A 373 10.53 4.88 20.00
N GLY A 374 11.30 3.91 19.51
CA GLY A 374 10.83 2.76 18.75
C GLY A 374 11.85 2.28 17.74
N LEU A 375 11.50 1.22 17.02
CA LEU A 375 12.28 0.70 15.89
C LEU A 375 11.39 0.59 14.66
N LEU A 376 11.96 0.87 13.49
CA LEU A 376 11.36 0.59 12.19
C LEU A 376 11.99 -0.68 11.60
N THR A 377 11.18 -1.58 11.06
CA THR A 377 11.63 -2.84 10.49
C THR A 377 10.76 -3.28 9.32
N PHE A 378 11.36 -3.87 8.30
CA PHE A 378 10.65 -4.53 7.19
C PHE A 378 10.25 -5.97 7.53
N SER A 379 10.73 -6.50 8.66
CA SER A 379 10.40 -7.83 9.15
C SER A 379 9.10 -7.84 9.94
N THR A 380 8.45 -8.99 10.05
CA THR A 380 7.32 -9.22 10.95
C THR A 380 7.74 -9.72 12.34
N ALA A 381 9.01 -9.51 12.69
CA ALA A 381 9.55 -9.82 14.00
C ALA A 381 10.69 -8.86 14.37
N ALA A 382 10.86 -8.64 15.68
CA ALA A 382 11.93 -7.81 16.23
C ALA A 382 12.40 -8.32 17.59
N VAL A 383 13.70 -8.19 17.87
CA VAL A 383 14.28 -8.44 19.20
C VAL A 383 14.24 -7.14 20.00
N LEU A 384 13.51 -7.15 21.11
CA LEU A 384 13.28 -5.92 21.88
C LEU A 384 14.43 -5.66 22.88
N PRO A 385 15.03 -4.44 22.89
CA PRO A 385 16.15 -4.07 23.76
C PRO A 385 15.74 -3.78 25.22
N LEU A 386 14.93 -4.65 25.81
CA LEU A 386 14.28 -4.38 27.09
C LEU A 386 15.13 -4.81 28.29
N PRO A 387 15.45 -3.92 29.25
CA PRO A 387 16.02 -4.34 30.52
C PRO A 387 14.97 -5.06 31.40
N PRO A 388 15.40 -5.73 32.49
CA PRO A 388 14.49 -6.40 33.41
C PRO A 388 13.35 -5.50 33.88
N GLY A 389 12.13 -6.03 33.87
CA GLY A 389 10.92 -5.29 34.20
C GLY A 389 9.66 -5.82 33.52
N THR A 390 8.52 -5.20 33.84
CA THR A 390 7.27 -5.41 33.10
C THR A 390 7.16 -4.36 32.01
N TRP A 391 6.81 -4.79 30.81
CA TRP A 391 6.76 -3.97 29.60
C TRP A 391 5.47 -4.22 28.84
N TRP A 392 5.06 -3.22 28.06
CA TRP A 392 4.02 -3.34 27.05
C TRP A 392 4.62 -2.95 25.71
N TYR A 393 4.36 -3.72 24.66
CA TYR A 393 4.75 -3.36 23.30
C TYR A 393 3.54 -3.26 22.39
N ARG A 394 3.66 -2.45 21.34
CA ARG A 394 2.66 -2.34 20.27
C ARG A 394 3.38 -2.20 18.94
N VAL A 395 2.69 -2.63 17.90
CA VAL A 395 3.14 -2.62 16.50
C VAL A 395 2.11 -1.91 15.64
N ARG A 396 2.55 -1.14 14.66
CA ARG A 396 1.72 -0.69 13.54
C ARG A 396 2.44 -0.89 12.21
N GLY A 397 1.68 -1.02 11.14
CA GLY A 397 2.22 -1.02 9.78
C GLY A 397 2.48 0.39 9.26
N PHE A 398 3.29 0.47 8.20
CA PHE A 398 3.43 1.63 7.34
C PHE A 398 3.08 1.23 5.91
N ASP A 399 2.12 1.91 5.30
CA ASP A 399 1.81 1.73 3.89
C ASP A 399 2.52 2.81 3.05
N TYR A 400 3.46 2.39 2.21
CA TYR A 400 4.21 3.27 1.32
C TYR A 400 3.48 3.60 0.02
N ASN A 401 2.28 3.05 -0.19
CA ASN A 401 1.36 3.49 -1.24
C ASN A 401 0.55 4.72 -0.81
N LEU A 402 0.74 5.21 0.41
CA LEU A 402 0.20 6.48 0.88
C LEU A 402 1.22 7.61 0.67
N PRO A 403 0.75 8.86 0.49
CA PRO A 403 1.62 10.02 0.45
C PRO A 403 2.52 10.13 1.68
N THR A 404 3.73 10.68 1.48
CA THR A 404 4.71 10.88 2.57
C THR A 404 4.09 11.68 3.73
N GLY A 405 4.33 11.23 4.96
CA GLY A 405 3.82 11.86 6.18
C GLY A 405 2.49 11.29 6.69
N VAL A 406 1.72 10.58 5.86
CA VAL A 406 0.44 9.95 6.25
C VAL A 406 0.45 8.42 6.08
N GLN A 407 1.63 7.82 6.08
CA GLN A 407 1.84 6.39 5.81
C GLN A 407 1.52 5.46 6.99
N GLN A 408 1.08 6.00 8.12
CA GLN A 408 0.95 5.26 9.38
C GLN A 408 -0.39 4.52 9.44
N LEU A 409 -0.34 3.20 9.66
CA LEU A 409 -1.54 2.41 9.91
C LEU A 409 -1.91 2.42 11.40
N SER A 410 -3.08 1.87 11.70
CA SER A 410 -3.59 1.73 13.07
C SER A 410 -2.66 0.90 13.98
N TRP A 411 -2.58 1.32 15.25
CA TRP A 411 -1.83 0.59 16.28
C TRP A 411 -2.55 -0.69 16.70
N SER A 412 -1.77 -1.76 16.87
CA SER A 412 -2.23 -2.95 17.60
C SER A 412 -2.45 -2.67 19.10
N ALA A 413 -3.30 -3.49 19.72
CA ALA A 413 -3.49 -3.45 21.16
C ALA A 413 -2.16 -3.71 21.91
N PRO A 414 -1.80 -2.91 22.93
CA PRO A 414 -0.57 -3.12 23.69
C PRO A 414 -0.50 -4.48 24.40
N GLN A 415 0.58 -5.21 24.18
CA GLN A 415 0.80 -6.56 24.71
C GLN A 415 1.81 -6.59 25.83
N LYS A 416 1.48 -7.30 26.92
CA LYS A 416 2.33 -7.41 28.10
C LYS A 416 3.46 -8.43 27.90
N LEU A 417 4.66 -8.05 28.33
CA LEU A 417 5.83 -8.91 28.45
C LEU A 417 6.51 -8.68 29.80
N VAL A 418 7.20 -9.71 30.32
CA VAL A 418 8.03 -9.58 31.52
C VAL A 418 9.45 -10.00 31.19
N VAL A 419 10.42 -9.11 31.39
CA VAL A 419 11.84 -9.45 31.33
C VAL A 419 12.33 -9.75 32.74
N ALA A 420 12.71 -11.00 32.98
CA ALA A 420 13.22 -11.49 34.25
C ALA A 420 14.68 -11.05 34.45
N ALA A 421 15.02 -10.70 35.69
CA ALA A 421 16.40 -10.48 36.08
C ALA A 421 17.24 -11.77 35.99
N PRO A 422 18.55 -11.68 35.70
CA PRO A 422 19.45 -12.82 35.75
C PRO A 422 19.44 -13.50 37.12
N ARG A 423 19.34 -14.83 37.15
CA ARG A 423 19.46 -15.65 38.37
C ARG A 423 20.79 -16.40 38.45
N PHE A 424 21.83 -15.91 37.79
CA PHE A 424 23.14 -16.56 37.84
C PHE A 424 23.79 -16.34 39.20
N ARG A 425 24.24 -17.44 39.81
CA ARG A 425 25.22 -17.42 40.90
C ARG A 425 26.55 -17.86 40.30
N ILE A 426 27.59 -17.06 40.46
CA ILE A 426 28.96 -17.51 40.17
C ILE A 426 29.26 -18.59 41.21
N ALA A 427 29.49 -19.83 40.76
CA ALA A 427 29.99 -20.87 41.65
C ALA A 427 31.42 -20.48 42.06
N LYS A 428 31.73 -20.50 43.36
CA LYS A 428 33.11 -20.33 43.83
C LYS A 428 33.98 -21.37 43.11
N ALA A 429 35.07 -20.94 42.50
CA ALA A 429 36.05 -21.86 41.92
C ALA A 429 36.45 -22.87 42.99
N HIS A 430 36.28 -24.17 42.72
CA HIS A 430 36.87 -25.19 43.56
C HIS A 430 38.39 -24.99 43.48
N ALA A 431 38.99 -24.54 44.57
CA ALA A 431 40.44 -24.55 44.72
C ALA A 431 40.90 -26.00 44.56
N ARG A 432 41.46 -26.33 43.39
CA ARG A 432 42.22 -27.58 43.24
C ARG A 432 43.40 -27.48 44.22
N PRO A 433 43.60 -28.45 45.13
CA PRO A 433 44.80 -28.45 45.95
C PRO A 433 46.00 -28.63 45.01
N SER A 434 46.84 -27.60 44.96
CA SER A 434 48.12 -27.61 44.26
C SER A 434 49.09 -28.54 45.00
N ARG A 435 49.13 -29.81 44.60
CA ARG A 435 50.31 -30.66 44.80
C ARG A 435 50.84 -31.07 43.44
N PHE A 436 51.75 -30.25 42.92
CA PHE A 436 52.64 -30.63 41.84
C PHE A 436 53.91 -31.17 42.49
N THR A 437 54.08 -32.49 42.54
CA THR A 437 55.31 -33.11 43.05
C THR A 437 56.29 -33.24 41.89
N ILE A 438 57.39 -32.48 41.94
CA ILE A 438 58.52 -32.64 41.02
C ILE A 438 59.33 -33.84 41.51
N VAL A 439 59.35 -34.92 40.72
CA VAL A 439 60.29 -36.04 40.94
C VAL A 439 61.56 -35.71 40.18
N ARG A 440 62.64 -35.35 40.90
CA ARG A 440 63.98 -35.30 40.32
C ARG A 440 64.49 -36.73 40.19
N GLY A 441 64.59 -37.22 38.96
CA GLY A 441 65.36 -38.42 38.65
C GLY A 441 66.77 -38.04 38.22
N SER A 442 67.76 -38.44 39.01
CA SER A 442 69.18 -38.61 38.61
C SER A 442 69.69 -39.85 39.34
N PRO A 443 70.54 -40.66 38.70
CA PRO A 443 71.96 -40.30 38.61
C PRO A 443 72.36 -39.67 37.29
#